data_AF-A0A8S3ZIV4-F1
#
_entry.id   AF-A0A8S3ZIV4-F1
#
_cell.length_a   1.000
_cell.length_b   1.000
_cell.length_c   1.000
_cell.angle_alpha   90.00
_cell.angle_beta   90.00
_cell.angle_gamma   90.00
#
_symmetry.space_group_name_H-M   'P 1'
#
loop_
_entity.id
_entity.type
_entity.pdbx_description
1 polymer ?
#
loop_
_entity_poly.entity_id
_entity_poly.type
_entity_poly.pdbx_seq_one_letter_code
_entity_poly.pdbx_strand_id
1 'polypeptide(L)'
;TTENWADIYKLVIPFKNKSSFDVTSEMNFTIFRMIKTAENFLTSLGLQQMVPTFWNRSRLTAEEGWCYPIAVDFFDGKDFRIQICTVITHSSFIELHRLMGQAAYMMEYKDQPVVYRESANPAFLEAIGNMIALSYQSPEHLKRLNLADDIPTDYETDINFLMSVALKTLAGLPYAYLLETWRWSVFGGNITEENYNKEWWRLRCELQGVSPPVSRSESDFDPASDGYISLDEPRIRYFLGTILQFQFYKAACKAAQHDRPLHKCDISGSAEAGNKLRSMMKLGSSQHWRVALKQFTGSSQVDIGPLLEYFQPLTQFLEKKNGKNIGSNSRC
;
A
#
# COMPACT_ATOMS: atom_id res chain seq x y z
N THR A 1 -10.90 11.46 -5.14
CA THR A 1 -11.36 10.21 -5.78
C THR A 1 -11.89 9.28 -4.71
N THR A 2 -12.67 8.24 -5.03
CA THR A 2 -13.14 7.23 -4.05
C THR A 2 -12.16 6.08 -3.87
N GLU A 3 -10.90 6.28 -4.27
CA GLU A 3 -9.80 5.31 -4.21
C GLU A 3 -9.32 5.06 -2.77
N ASN A 4 -9.49 6.05 -1.90
CA ASN A 4 -9.05 6.00 -0.52
C ASN A 4 -10.10 6.69 0.37
N TRP A 5 -10.50 6.04 1.46
CA TRP A 5 -11.51 6.55 2.39
C TRP A 5 -10.91 6.98 3.73
N ALA A 6 -9.59 7.12 3.83
CA ALA A 6 -8.92 7.51 5.07
C ALA A 6 -9.40 8.87 5.61
N ASP A 7 -9.71 9.82 4.73
CA ASP A 7 -10.15 11.17 5.14
C ASP A 7 -11.49 11.17 5.88
N ILE A 8 -12.33 10.15 5.68
CA ILE A 8 -13.61 10.02 6.40
C ILE A 8 -13.48 9.22 7.71
N TYR A 9 -12.28 8.80 8.11
CA TYR A 9 -12.07 7.98 9.32
C TYR A 9 -12.71 8.59 10.57
N LYS A 10 -12.62 9.91 10.76
CA LYS A 10 -13.23 10.62 11.90
C LYS A 10 -14.76 10.48 11.95
N LEU A 11 -15.41 10.28 10.80
CA LEU A 11 -16.86 10.09 10.71
C LEU A 11 -17.28 8.66 11.04
N VAL A 12 -16.42 7.68 10.74
CA VAL A 12 -16.75 6.25 10.78
C VAL A 12 -15.98 5.46 11.85
N ILE A 13 -15.25 6.14 12.75
CA ILE A 13 -14.50 5.51 13.83
C ILE A 13 -15.42 4.61 14.68
N PRO A 14 -15.10 3.31 14.84
CA PRO A 14 -15.94 2.36 15.58
C PRO A 14 -16.16 2.74 17.05
N PHE A 15 -15.08 3.09 17.75
CA PHE A 15 -15.09 3.43 19.17
C PHE A 15 -14.57 4.86 19.38
N LYS A 16 -15.48 5.84 19.38
CA LYS A 16 -15.18 7.29 19.47
C LYS A 16 -14.46 7.71 20.76
N ASN A 17 -14.65 6.96 21.84
CA ASN A 17 -14.08 7.27 23.16
C ASN A 17 -12.67 6.71 23.35
N LYS A 18 -12.12 6.03 22.33
CA LYS A 18 -10.75 5.49 22.32
C LYS A 18 -9.89 6.33 21.38
N SER A 19 -8.61 6.44 21.72
CA SER A 19 -7.64 7.24 20.94
C SER A 19 -7.62 6.84 19.48
N SER A 20 -7.51 7.83 18.58
CA SER A 20 -7.25 7.58 17.17
C SER A 20 -5.83 7.03 17.01
N PHE A 21 -5.64 6.16 16.02
CA PHE A 21 -4.33 5.62 15.67
C PHE A 21 -3.48 6.59 14.81
N ASP A 22 -3.70 7.89 14.98
CA ASP A 22 -2.94 8.95 14.32
C ASP A 22 -1.93 9.48 15.32
N VAL A 23 -0.65 9.18 15.10
CA VAL A 23 0.46 9.57 15.99
C VAL A 23 1.12 10.90 15.61
N THR A 24 0.45 11.71 14.78
CA THR A 24 1.02 12.97 14.27
C THR A 24 1.41 13.93 15.41
N SER A 25 0.63 14.00 16.50
CA SER A 25 0.92 14.88 17.63
C SER A 25 2.16 14.48 18.42
N GLU A 26 2.51 13.20 18.41
CA GLU A 26 3.61 12.59 19.16
C GLU A 26 4.92 12.63 18.36
N MET A 27 4.84 12.88 17.05
CA MET A 27 5.98 12.96 16.13
C MET A 27 6.76 14.27 16.28
N ASN A 28 7.56 14.39 17.35
CA ASN A 28 8.58 15.45 17.48
C ASN A 28 9.81 15.15 16.60
N PHE A 29 9.58 15.01 15.30
CA PHE A 29 10.54 14.60 14.29
C PHE A 29 10.94 15.77 13.40
N THR A 30 12.19 15.75 12.93
CA THR A 30 12.55 16.47 11.71
C THR A 30 12.31 15.56 10.50
N ILE A 31 12.20 16.13 9.29
CA ILE A 31 12.10 15.33 8.05
C ILE A 31 13.27 14.34 7.95
N PHE A 32 14.49 14.79 8.27
CA PHE A 32 15.67 13.92 8.33
C PHE A 32 15.51 12.77 9.33
N ARG A 33 15.03 13.04 10.56
CA ARG A 33 14.78 11.99 11.57
C ARG A 33 13.73 11.00 11.09
N MET A 34 12.71 11.46 10.36
CA MET A 34 11.66 10.60 9.82
C MET A 34 12.22 9.62 8.78
N ILE A 35 13.02 10.11 7.83
CA ILE A 35 13.68 9.27 6.81
C ILE A 35 14.71 8.34 7.45
N LYS A 36 15.49 8.84 8.41
CA LYS A 36 16.48 8.01 9.11
C LYS A 36 15.82 6.89 9.91
N THR A 37 14.65 7.13 10.50
CA THR A 37 13.86 6.08 11.16
C THR A 37 13.43 4.99 10.17
N ALA A 38 12.99 5.36 8.98
CA ALA A 38 12.63 4.41 7.93
C ALA A 38 13.86 3.62 7.40
N GLU A 39 15.02 4.26 7.25
CA GLU A 39 16.27 3.54 6.93
C GLU A 39 16.69 2.57 8.05
N ASN A 40 16.55 2.99 9.31
CA ASN A 40 16.85 2.14 10.47
C ASN A 40 15.96 0.90 10.51
N PHE A 41 14.68 1.03 10.16
CA PHE A 41 13.78 -0.12 10.01
C PHE A 41 14.31 -1.10 8.95
N LEU A 42 14.62 -0.62 7.74
CA LEU A 42 15.11 -1.48 6.65
C LEU A 42 16.44 -2.16 7.00
N THR A 43 17.36 -1.43 7.62
CA THR A 43 18.66 -1.97 8.03
C THR A 43 18.55 -2.94 9.20
N SER A 44 17.52 -2.81 10.06
CA SER A 44 17.21 -3.80 11.10
C SER A 44 16.83 -5.18 10.52
N LEU A 45 16.32 -5.21 9.29
CA LEU A 45 16.08 -6.45 8.55
C LEU A 45 17.36 -6.97 7.87
N GLY A 46 18.46 -6.23 7.91
CA GLY A 46 19.70 -6.54 7.21
C GLY A 46 19.68 -6.16 5.73
N LEU A 47 18.76 -5.28 5.30
CA LEU A 47 18.82 -4.64 3.99
C LEU A 47 19.91 -3.56 3.96
N GLN A 48 20.31 -3.15 2.76
CA GLN A 48 21.35 -2.13 2.58
C GLN A 48 20.88 -0.75 3.07
N GLN A 49 21.81 0.03 3.62
CA GLN A 49 21.60 1.47 3.86
C GLN A 49 21.40 2.20 2.54
N MET A 50 20.67 3.31 2.56
CA MET A 50 20.49 4.16 1.38
C MET A 50 21.83 4.75 0.95
N VAL A 51 22.06 4.76 -0.36
CA VAL A 51 23.29 5.28 -0.95
C VAL A 51 23.46 6.80 -0.68
N PRO A 52 24.69 7.34 -0.64
CA PRO A 52 24.89 8.78 -0.41
C PRO A 52 24.17 9.69 -1.41
N THR A 53 24.03 9.23 -2.66
CA THR A 53 23.27 9.90 -3.73
C THR A 53 21.79 10.05 -3.39
N PHE A 54 21.19 9.07 -2.70
CA PHE A 54 19.81 9.14 -2.24
C PHE A 54 19.59 10.35 -1.33
N TRP A 55 20.45 10.52 -0.31
CA TRP A 55 20.35 11.62 0.65
C TRP A 55 20.57 12.98 0.02
N ASN A 56 21.54 13.07 -0.91
CA ASN A 56 21.93 14.33 -1.52
C ASN A 56 21.00 14.79 -2.66
N ARG A 57 20.27 13.86 -3.29
CA ARG A 57 19.56 14.14 -4.55
C ARG A 57 18.06 13.82 -4.54
N SER A 58 17.55 13.12 -3.52
CA SER A 58 16.10 12.90 -3.37
C SER A 58 15.37 14.21 -3.07
N ARG A 59 14.15 14.34 -3.58
CA ARG A 59 13.27 15.47 -3.30
C ARG A 59 12.36 15.11 -2.13
N LEU A 60 12.76 15.55 -0.94
CA LEU A 60 12.19 15.08 0.32
C LEU A 60 11.25 16.09 0.98
N THR A 61 11.22 17.33 0.48
CA THR A 61 10.40 18.42 1.01
C THR A 61 9.46 18.94 -0.07
N ALA A 62 8.35 19.56 0.35
CA ALA A 62 7.48 20.29 -0.56
C ALA A 62 8.23 21.50 -1.13
N GLU A 63 8.55 21.48 -2.42
CA GLU A 63 8.91 22.66 -3.20
C GLU A 63 7.77 22.96 -4.19
N GLU A 64 7.69 24.20 -4.69
CA GLU A 64 6.67 24.57 -5.67
C GLU A 64 6.73 23.64 -6.90
N GLY A 65 5.63 22.95 -7.22
CA GLY A 65 5.52 22.09 -8.39
C GLY A 65 4.72 20.80 -8.20
N TRP A 66 4.86 19.90 -9.17
CA TRP A 66 4.15 18.62 -9.21
C TRP A 66 4.67 17.66 -8.14
N CYS A 67 3.78 17.26 -7.22
CA CYS A 67 4.11 16.39 -6.11
C CYS A 67 3.47 15.00 -6.24
N TYR A 68 4.13 14.12 -6.99
CA TYR A 68 3.75 12.72 -7.07
C TYR A 68 4.75 11.86 -6.29
N PRO A 69 4.32 11.11 -5.26
CA PRO A 69 5.18 10.19 -4.50
C PRO A 69 5.71 9.06 -5.39
N ILE A 70 7.04 8.99 -5.57
CA ILE A 70 7.67 7.99 -6.44
C ILE A 70 9.06 7.61 -5.95
N ALA A 71 9.44 6.34 -6.14
CA ALA A 71 10.80 5.84 -6.05
C ALA A 71 11.34 5.60 -7.46
N VAL A 72 12.61 5.95 -7.71
CA VAL A 72 13.21 5.93 -9.04
C VAL A 72 14.60 5.30 -9.00
N ASP A 73 14.83 4.34 -9.90
CA ASP A 73 16.16 3.83 -10.29
C ASP A 73 16.63 4.60 -11.54
N PHE A 74 17.83 5.19 -11.49
CA PHE A 74 18.44 5.88 -12.65
C PHE A 74 19.23 4.93 -13.56
N PHE A 75 19.16 3.62 -13.31
CA PHE A 75 19.72 2.53 -14.10
C PHE A 75 21.26 2.51 -14.23
N ASP A 76 21.97 3.31 -13.43
CA ASP A 76 23.44 3.33 -13.37
C ASP A 76 24.01 2.43 -12.25
N GLY A 77 23.13 1.83 -11.44
CA GLY A 77 23.48 0.98 -10.28
C GLY A 77 24.02 1.76 -9.07
N LYS A 78 23.91 3.09 -9.07
CA LYS A 78 24.48 3.99 -8.05
C LYS A 78 23.50 5.07 -7.57
N ASP A 79 22.56 5.50 -8.40
CA ASP A 79 21.66 6.61 -8.11
C ASP A 79 20.21 6.12 -8.02
N PHE A 80 19.71 6.12 -6.78
CA PHE A 80 18.34 5.75 -6.42
C PHE A 80 17.76 6.89 -5.60
N ARG A 81 16.54 7.31 -5.94
CA ARG A 81 15.94 8.51 -5.33
C ARG A 81 14.49 8.28 -5.01
N ILE A 82 13.98 9.07 -4.07
CA ILE A 82 12.54 9.26 -3.90
C ILE A 82 12.17 10.72 -4.12
N GLN A 83 10.95 10.94 -4.59
CA GLN A 83 10.30 12.23 -4.56
C GLN A 83 9.05 12.10 -3.69
N ILE A 84 8.94 12.94 -2.67
CA ILE A 84 7.80 13.01 -1.76
C ILE A 84 7.74 14.41 -1.13
N CYS A 85 6.56 15.02 -1.09
CA CYS A 85 6.35 16.30 -0.40
C CYS A 85 6.05 16.04 1.06
N THR A 86 7.11 15.72 1.78
CA THR A 86 6.99 15.31 3.16
C THR A 86 6.56 16.48 4.03
N VAL A 87 5.45 16.28 4.75
CA VAL A 87 5.10 17.02 5.96
C VAL A 87 5.15 16.07 7.15
N ILE A 88 5.44 16.57 8.35
CA ILE A 88 5.56 15.72 9.54
C ILE A 88 4.16 15.31 10.00
N THR A 89 3.64 14.22 9.42
CA THR A 89 2.36 13.61 9.75
C THR A 89 2.49 12.09 9.70
N HIS A 90 1.62 11.39 10.42
CA HIS A 90 1.58 9.93 10.41
C HIS A 90 1.37 9.39 8.99
N SER A 91 0.48 10.02 8.20
CA SER A 91 0.23 9.62 6.80
C SER A 91 1.47 9.74 5.92
N SER A 92 2.19 10.86 5.98
CA SER A 92 3.45 11.05 5.23
C SER A 92 4.51 10.04 5.68
N PHE A 93 4.52 9.68 6.96
CA PHE A 93 5.49 8.73 7.47
C PHE A 93 5.27 7.32 6.95
N ILE A 94 4.00 6.90 6.83
CA ILE A 94 3.60 5.64 6.22
C ILE A 94 4.02 5.60 4.75
N GLU A 95 3.74 6.69 4.02
CA GLU A 95 4.07 6.79 2.59
C GLU A 95 5.59 6.79 2.36
N LEU A 96 6.35 7.45 3.22
CA LEU A 96 7.80 7.42 3.19
C LEU A 96 8.36 6.00 3.36
N HIS A 97 7.83 5.21 4.30
CA HIS A 97 8.23 3.80 4.45
C HIS A 97 7.89 2.97 3.22
N ARG A 98 6.74 3.22 2.58
CA ARG A 98 6.36 2.58 1.33
C ARG A 98 7.40 2.85 0.24
N LEU A 99 7.73 4.12 0.00
CA LEU A 99 8.71 4.53 -1.00
C LEU A 99 10.12 4.02 -0.70
N MET A 100 10.55 4.06 0.57
CA MET A 100 11.86 3.54 0.95
C MET A 100 11.95 2.02 0.79
N GLY A 101 10.85 1.30 1.01
CA GLY A 101 10.77 -0.13 0.68
C GLY A 101 10.91 -0.40 -0.82
N GLN A 102 10.30 0.44 -1.67
CA GLN A 102 10.47 0.37 -3.12
C GLN A 102 11.90 0.66 -3.55
N ALA A 103 12.52 1.72 -3.00
CA ALA A 103 13.93 2.05 -3.24
C ALA A 103 14.87 0.93 -2.80
N ALA A 104 14.62 0.30 -1.64
CA ALA A 104 15.41 -0.84 -1.17
C ALA A 104 15.31 -2.04 -2.12
N TYR A 105 14.14 -2.32 -2.70
CA TYR A 105 13.99 -3.35 -3.73
C TYR A 105 14.85 -3.02 -4.96
N MET A 106 14.78 -1.77 -5.45
CA MET A 106 15.60 -1.30 -6.56
C MET A 106 17.09 -1.51 -6.32
N MET A 107 17.56 -1.19 -5.11
CA MET A 107 18.95 -1.39 -4.71
C MET A 107 19.36 -2.86 -4.65
N GLU A 108 18.47 -3.79 -4.26
CA GLU A 108 18.82 -5.21 -4.19
C GLU A 108 19.02 -5.87 -5.56
N TYR A 109 18.28 -5.45 -6.60
CA TYR A 109 18.48 -5.96 -7.96
C TYR A 109 19.43 -5.12 -8.83
N LYS A 110 20.12 -4.12 -8.26
CA LYS A 110 21.00 -3.21 -9.00
C LYS A 110 22.11 -3.90 -9.81
N ASP A 111 22.49 -5.12 -9.45
CA ASP A 111 23.55 -5.88 -10.12
C ASP A 111 23.01 -6.79 -11.24
N GLN A 112 21.69 -6.86 -11.43
CA GLN A 112 21.09 -7.51 -12.59
C GLN A 112 21.40 -6.73 -13.88
N PRO A 113 21.43 -7.39 -15.05
CA PRO A 113 21.38 -6.72 -16.34
C PRO A 113 20.21 -5.72 -16.38
N VAL A 114 20.40 -4.55 -17.01
CA VAL A 114 19.40 -3.45 -17.01
C VAL A 114 18.00 -3.92 -17.39
N VAL A 115 17.88 -4.84 -18.36
CA VAL A 115 16.59 -5.42 -18.81
C VAL A 115 15.86 -6.24 -17.72
N TYR A 116 16.56 -6.64 -16.66
CA TYR A 116 16.01 -7.38 -15.52
C TYR A 116 15.92 -6.53 -14.24
N ARG A 117 16.23 -5.23 -14.31
CA ARG A 117 16.13 -4.28 -13.18
C ARG A 117 14.71 -3.76 -13.00
N GLU A 118 13.79 -4.69 -12.89
CA GLU A 118 12.41 -4.45 -12.54
C GLU A 118 12.01 -5.43 -11.44
N SER A 119 10.94 -5.15 -10.71
CA SER A 119 10.36 -6.16 -9.82
C SER A 119 9.85 -7.37 -10.60
N ALA A 120 9.75 -8.54 -9.96
CA ALA A 120 9.41 -9.80 -10.64
C ALA A 120 8.12 -9.74 -11.48
N ASN A 121 7.15 -8.95 -11.04
CA ASN A 121 6.13 -8.31 -11.87
C ASN A 121 5.78 -6.94 -11.25
N PRO A 122 5.05 -6.04 -11.93
CA PRO A 122 4.79 -4.70 -11.40
C PRO A 122 4.10 -4.65 -10.02
N ALA A 123 3.34 -5.68 -9.64
CA ALA A 123 2.66 -5.73 -8.35
C ALA A 123 3.61 -6.03 -7.18
N PHE A 124 4.78 -6.64 -7.41
CA PHE A 124 5.74 -6.94 -6.35
C PHE A 124 6.35 -5.68 -5.75
N LEU A 125 6.61 -4.65 -6.58
CA LEU A 125 7.12 -3.36 -6.10
C LEU A 125 6.13 -2.69 -5.14
N GLU A 126 4.84 -2.67 -5.51
CA GLU A 126 3.77 -2.17 -4.64
C GLU A 126 3.62 -3.01 -3.37
N ALA A 127 3.63 -4.34 -3.50
CA ALA A 127 3.47 -5.26 -2.38
C ALA A 127 4.57 -5.11 -1.32
N ILE A 128 5.83 -4.97 -1.72
CA ILE A 128 6.96 -4.81 -0.78
C ILE A 128 6.90 -3.48 -0.05
N GLY A 129 6.68 -2.38 -0.78
CA GLY A 129 6.51 -1.06 -0.16
C GLY A 129 5.37 -1.07 0.86
N ASN A 130 4.21 -1.60 0.47
CA ASN A 130 3.04 -1.65 1.34
C ASN A 130 3.22 -2.62 2.53
N MET A 131 3.91 -3.75 2.35
CA MET A 131 4.24 -4.67 3.45
C MET A 131 5.14 -4.00 4.49
N ILE A 132 6.16 -3.26 4.05
CA ILE A 132 7.05 -2.51 4.95
C ILE A 132 6.26 -1.45 5.71
N ALA A 133 5.40 -0.70 5.00
CA ALA A 133 4.50 0.26 5.61
C ALA A 133 3.53 -0.39 6.62
N LEU A 134 3.03 -1.61 6.38
CA LEU A 134 2.18 -2.33 7.34
C LEU A 134 2.91 -2.65 8.65
N SER A 135 4.15 -3.15 8.57
CA SER A 135 4.95 -3.44 9.78
C SER A 135 5.17 -2.20 10.61
N TYR A 136 5.52 -1.09 9.94
CA TYR A 136 5.76 0.19 10.57
C TYR A 136 4.50 0.73 11.29
N GLN A 137 3.34 0.58 10.65
CA GLN A 137 2.04 1.01 11.20
C GLN A 137 1.56 0.15 12.38
N SER A 138 2.22 -0.96 12.69
CA SER A 138 1.77 -1.81 13.78
C SER A 138 1.85 -1.08 15.13
N PRO A 139 0.88 -1.29 16.05
CA PRO A 139 0.94 -0.71 17.40
C PRO A 139 2.23 -1.03 18.15
N GLU A 140 2.75 -2.24 17.95
CA GLU A 140 3.99 -2.68 18.56
C GLU A 140 5.20 -1.88 18.07
N HIS A 141 5.27 -1.59 16.76
CA HIS A 141 6.35 -0.78 16.20
C HIS A 141 6.28 0.68 16.66
N LEU A 142 5.08 1.28 16.64
CA LEU A 142 4.91 2.67 17.11
C LEU A 142 5.27 2.84 18.59
N LYS A 143 4.99 1.84 19.43
CA LYS A 143 5.46 1.81 20.84
C LYS A 143 6.98 1.74 20.94
N ARG A 144 7.65 0.94 20.11
CA ARG A 144 9.13 0.90 20.08
C ARG A 144 9.76 2.25 19.71
N LEU A 145 9.03 3.08 18.97
CA LEU A 145 9.45 4.44 18.63
C LEU A 145 9.04 5.50 19.66
N ASN A 146 8.40 5.10 20.77
CA ASN A 146 7.79 5.98 21.77
C ASN A 146 6.77 6.96 21.16
N LEU A 147 6.01 6.51 20.15
CA LEU A 147 4.97 7.29 19.47
C LEU A 147 3.55 6.87 19.90
N ALA A 148 3.42 5.75 20.62
CA ALA A 148 2.14 5.14 20.96
C ALA A 148 2.09 4.59 22.39
N ASP A 149 2.89 5.15 23.31
CA ASP A 149 3.02 4.67 24.69
C ASP A 149 1.68 4.74 25.44
N ASP A 150 0.93 5.82 25.22
CA ASP A 150 -0.38 6.05 25.83
C ASP A 150 -1.54 5.34 25.10
N ILE A 151 -1.26 4.63 23.99
CA ILE A 151 -2.29 3.93 23.22
C ILE A 151 -2.54 2.53 23.84
N PRO A 152 -3.74 2.27 24.39
CA PRO A 152 -4.05 0.97 24.99
C PRO A 152 -4.07 -0.13 23.93
N THR A 153 -3.48 -1.28 24.24
CA THR A 153 -3.58 -2.50 23.41
C THR A 153 -4.78 -3.32 23.86
N ASP A 154 -5.97 -2.82 23.56
CA ASP A 154 -7.24 -3.51 23.81
C ASP A 154 -8.03 -3.72 22.51
N TYR A 155 -9.09 -4.53 22.60
CA TYR A 155 -9.91 -4.88 21.45
C TYR A 155 -10.51 -3.66 20.73
N GLU A 156 -10.95 -2.64 21.46
CA GLU A 156 -11.58 -1.46 20.85
C GLU A 156 -10.56 -0.65 20.05
N THR A 157 -9.34 -0.50 20.59
CA THR A 157 -8.22 0.11 19.87
C THR A 157 -7.81 -0.70 18.64
N ASP A 158 -7.75 -2.03 18.74
CA ASP A 158 -7.43 -2.90 17.60
C ASP A 158 -8.45 -2.74 16.47
N ILE A 159 -9.75 -2.63 16.80
CA ILE A 159 -10.81 -2.42 15.81
C ILE A 159 -10.71 -1.02 15.18
N ASN A 160 -10.41 0.02 15.95
CA ASN A 160 -10.16 1.36 15.42
C ASN A 160 -8.96 1.37 14.46
N PHE A 161 -7.85 0.71 14.82
CA PHE A 161 -6.68 0.54 13.96
C PHE A 161 -7.01 -0.23 12.67
N LEU A 162 -7.66 -1.39 12.78
CA LEU A 162 -8.03 -2.17 11.60
C LEU A 162 -8.96 -1.39 10.68
N MET A 163 -9.89 -0.60 11.21
CA MET A 163 -10.75 0.27 10.42
C MET A 163 -9.93 1.31 9.65
N SER A 164 -8.95 1.96 10.28
CA SER A 164 -8.12 2.97 9.59
C SER A 164 -7.32 2.33 8.44
N VAL A 165 -6.74 1.14 8.66
CA VAL A 165 -6.02 0.38 7.63
C VAL A 165 -6.98 -0.06 6.52
N ALA A 166 -8.20 -0.49 6.86
CA ALA A 166 -9.20 -0.93 5.89
C ALA A 166 -9.67 0.20 4.97
N LEU A 167 -9.92 1.40 5.50
CA LEU A 167 -10.31 2.56 4.70
C LEU A 167 -9.23 3.00 3.71
N LYS A 168 -7.95 2.86 4.08
CA LYS A 168 -6.81 3.17 3.22
C LYS A 168 -6.52 2.07 2.20
N THR A 169 -6.78 0.80 2.54
CA THR A 169 -6.33 -0.36 1.76
C THR A 169 -7.45 -1.03 0.98
N LEU A 170 -8.57 -1.36 1.63
CA LEU A 170 -9.65 -2.15 1.02
C LEU A 170 -10.55 -1.32 0.11
N ALA A 171 -10.77 -0.04 0.43
CA ALA A 171 -11.60 0.86 -0.39
C ALA A 171 -11.06 1.02 -1.83
N GLY A 172 -9.74 0.92 -2.00
CA GLY A 172 -9.07 1.03 -3.29
C GLY A 172 -9.14 -0.23 -4.16
N LEU A 173 -9.44 -1.40 -3.58
CA LEU A 173 -9.48 -2.67 -4.34
C LEU A 173 -10.57 -2.66 -5.42
N PRO A 174 -11.84 -2.36 -5.12
CA PRO A 174 -12.87 -2.29 -6.16
C PRO A 174 -12.59 -1.18 -7.18
N TYR A 175 -11.98 -0.07 -6.74
CA TYR A 175 -11.58 1.02 -7.64
C TYR A 175 -10.54 0.59 -8.67
N ALA A 176 -9.49 -0.08 -8.20
CA ALA A 176 -8.42 -0.55 -9.07
C ALA A 176 -8.93 -1.59 -10.07
N TYR A 177 -9.81 -2.50 -9.60
CA TYR A 177 -10.40 -3.52 -10.45
C TYR A 177 -11.33 -2.95 -11.52
N LEU A 178 -12.22 -2.01 -11.14
CA LEU A 178 -13.17 -1.42 -12.09
C LEU A 178 -12.47 -0.56 -13.14
N LEU A 179 -11.42 0.18 -12.77
CA LEU A 179 -10.68 1.05 -13.69
C LEU A 179 -10.03 0.21 -14.79
N GLU A 180 -9.39 -0.89 -14.41
CA GLU A 180 -8.77 -1.81 -15.37
C GLU A 180 -9.79 -2.58 -16.20
N THR A 181 -10.89 -3.00 -15.59
CA THR A 181 -11.99 -3.66 -16.31
C THR A 181 -12.56 -2.73 -17.39
N TRP A 182 -12.76 -1.45 -17.05
CA TRP A 182 -13.17 -0.43 -18.00
C TRP A 182 -12.14 -0.26 -19.11
N ARG A 183 -10.86 -0.05 -18.77
CA ARG A 183 -9.80 0.22 -19.75
C ARG A 183 -9.52 -0.96 -20.68
N TRP A 184 -9.50 -2.19 -20.16
CA TRP A 184 -9.38 -3.39 -21.00
C TRP A 184 -10.57 -3.56 -21.93
N SER A 185 -11.77 -3.20 -21.50
CA SER A 185 -12.96 -3.27 -22.34
C SER A 185 -12.95 -2.19 -23.43
N VAL A 186 -12.39 -1.01 -23.15
CA VAL A 186 -12.11 0.03 -24.16
C VAL A 186 -11.08 -0.45 -25.18
N PHE A 187 -9.91 -0.94 -24.72
CA PHE A 187 -8.88 -1.47 -25.61
C PHE A 187 -9.33 -2.69 -26.41
N GLY A 188 -10.26 -3.48 -25.87
CA GLY A 188 -10.88 -4.61 -26.55
C GLY A 188 -12.03 -4.23 -27.50
N GLY A 189 -12.43 -2.96 -27.55
CA GLY A 189 -13.52 -2.47 -28.41
C GLY A 189 -14.94 -2.76 -27.92
N ASN A 190 -15.12 -3.32 -26.72
CA ASN A 190 -16.44 -3.58 -26.12
C ASN A 190 -17.08 -2.29 -25.57
N ILE A 191 -16.26 -1.34 -25.13
CA ILE A 191 -16.67 0.03 -24.78
C ILE A 191 -16.09 0.94 -25.86
N THR A 192 -16.92 1.83 -26.38
CA THR A 192 -16.62 2.76 -27.47
C THR A 192 -16.86 4.20 -27.00
N GLU A 193 -16.49 5.17 -27.84
CA GLU A 193 -16.73 6.60 -27.58
C GLU A 193 -18.22 6.91 -27.30
N GLU A 194 -19.15 6.12 -27.84
CA GLU A 194 -20.60 6.30 -27.64
C GLU A 194 -21.08 5.91 -26.23
N ASN A 195 -20.25 5.24 -25.42
CA ASN A 195 -20.65 4.75 -24.10
C ASN A 195 -19.53 4.75 -23.04
N TYR A 196 -18.46 5.52 -23.22
CA TYR A 196 -17.36 5.59 -22.26
C TYR A 196 -17.84 5.93 -20.85
N ASN A 197 -18.63 6.98 -20.72
CA ASN A 197 -18.99 7.52 -19.42
C ASN A 197 -20.10 6.70 -18.76
N LYS A 198 -21.08 6.23 -19.54
CA LYS A 198 -22.12 5.31 -19.10
C LYS A 198 -21.52 4.02 -18.53
N GLU A 199 -20.61 3.38 -19.24
CA GLU A 199 -20.01 2.11 -18.78
C GLU A 199 -19.08 2.32 -17.59
N TRP A 200 -18.39 3.47 -17.52
CA TRP A 200 -17.64 3.86 -16.32
C TRP A 200 -18.56 3.92 -15.09
N TRP A 201 -19.68 4.63 -15.17
CA TRP A 201 -20.61 4.74 -14.05
C TRP A 201 -21.35 3.45 -13.72
N ARG A 202 -21.64 2.60 -14.72
CA ARG A 202 -22.16 1.25 -14.49
C ARG A 202 -21.18 0.44 -13.64
N LEU A 203 -19.90 0.40 -13.99
CA LEU A 203 -18.87 -0.32 -13.22
C LEU A 203 -18.65 0.30 -11.83
N ARG A 204 -18.69 1.63 -11.70
CA ARG A 204 -18.66 2.34 -10.40
C ARG A 204 -19.83 1.95 -9.50
N CYS A 205 -21.03 1.81 -10.05
CA CYS A 205 -22.18 1.35 -9.31
C CYS A 205 -22.03 -0.12 -8.89
N GLU A 206 -21.74 -1.00 -9.84
CA GLU A 206 -21.74 -2.45 -9.64
C GLU A 206 -20.62 -2.91 -8.70
N LEU A 207 -19.41 -2.39 -8.88
CA LEU A 207 -18.21 -2.85 -8.17
C LEU A 207 -17.93 -2.03 -6.90
N GLN A 208 -18.27 -0.74 -6.90
CA GLN A 208 -18.00 0.16 -5.77
C GLN A 208 -19.23 0.58 -4.97
N GLY A 209 -20.44 0.45 -5.51
CA GLY A 209 -21.66 0.94 -4.86
C GLY A 209 -21.75 2.47 -4.79
N VAL A 210 -21.16 3.18 -5.74
CA VAL A 210 -21.14 4.66 -5.79
C VAL A 210 -21.82 5.17 -7.05
N SER A 211 -22.68 6.18 -6.92
CA SER A 211 -23.33 6.91 -8.02
C SER A 211 -22.73 8.31 -8.23
N PRO A 212 -22.87 8.90 -9.42
CA PRO A 212 -22.52 10.31 -9.61
C PRO A 212 -23.48 11.20 -8.81
N PRO A 213 -23.00 12.30 -8.21
CA PRO A 213 -23.85 13.23 -7.44
C PRO A 213 -24.74 14.12 -8.34
N VAL A 214 -24.43 14.20 -9.63
CA VAL A 214 -25.16 14.93 -10.65
C VAL A 214 -25.33 14.05 -11.88
N SER A 215 -26.34 14.33 -12.71
CA SER A 215 -26.52 13.60 -13.96
C SER A 215 -25.31 13.79 -14.87
N ARG A 216 -24.89 12.70 -15.55
CA ARG A 216 -23.78 12.68 -16.50
C ARG A 216 -24.29 12.27 -17.88
N SER A 217 -23.54 12.63 -18.90
CA SER A 217 -23.79 12.25 -20.30
C SER A 217 -22.49 11.83 -20.98
N GLU A 218 -22.55 11.45 -22.25
CA GLU A 218 -21.34 11.13 -23.04
C GLU A 218 -20.61 12.38 -23.56
N SER A 219 -21.15 13.60 -23.32
CA SER A 219 -20.32 14.81 -23.47
C SER A 219 -19.33 14.99 -22.31
N ASP A 220 -19.48 14.20 -21.26
CA ASP A 220 -18.53 14.10 -20.16
C ASP A 220 -17.54 12.96 -20.39
N PHE A 221 -16.34 13.08 -19.82
CA PHE A 221 -15.36 12.00 -19.79
C PHE A 221 -14.72 11.88 -18.40
N ASP A 222 -15.53 11.40 -17.45
CA ASP A 222 -15.11 11.25 -16.05
C ASP A 222 -13.87 10.38 -15.84
N PRO A 223 -13.64 9.28 -16.60
CA PRO A 223 -12.43 8.49 -16.49
C PRO A 223 -11.13 9.32 -16.61
N ALA A 224 -11.07 10.31 -17.50
CA ALA A 224 -9.86 11.12 -17.69
C ALA A 224 -9.56 12.09 -16.54
N SER A 225 -10.49 12.30 -15.61
CA SER A 225 -10.20 13.02 -14.37
C SER A 225 -9.27 12.23 -13.44
N ASP A 226 -9.07 10.93 -13.72
CA ASP A 226 -8.13 10.08 -13.02
C ASP A 226 -6.75 10.09 -13.69
N GLY A 227 -5.70 10.26 -12.87
CA GLY A 227 -4.30 10.27 -13.32
C GLY A 227 -3.88 8.96 -13.98
N TYR A 228 -4.41 7.81 -13.55
CA TYR A 228 -4.07 6.50 -14.13
C TYR A 228 -4.64 6.31 -15.54
N ILE A 229 -5.72 7.02 -15.89
CA ILE A 229 -6.25 7.05 -17.25
C ILE A 229 -5.50 8.09 -18.09
N SER A 230 -5.41 9.33 -17.59
CA SER A 230 -4.82 10.45 -18.34
C SER A 230 -3.32 10.34 -18.59
N LEU A 231 -2.58 9.61 -17.75
CA LEU A 231 -1.15 9.35 -17.89
C LEU A 231 -0.84 7.95 -18.42
N ASP A 232 -1.84 7.17 -18.84
CA ASP A 232 -1.70 5.78 -19.31
C ASP A 232 -0.94 4.87 -18.33
N GLU A 233 -1.24 4.99 -17.04
CA GLU A 233 -0.56 4.26 -15.98
C GLU A 233 -1.36 3.01 -15.57
N PRO A 234 -0.78 1.79 -15.63
CA PRO A 234 -1.49 0.59 -15.21
C PRO A 234 -1.82 0.56 -13.71
N ARG A 235 -3.11 0.48 -13.39
CA ARG A 235 -3.69 0.36 -12.05
C ARG A 235 -3.76 -1.08 -11.53
N ILE A 236 -3.74 -2.10 -12.39
CA ILE A 236 -3.84 -3.52 -12.00
C ILE A 236 -2.73 -3.93 -11.02
N ARG A 237 -1.56 -3.28 -11.10
CA ARG A 237 -0.43 -3.49 -10.19
C ARG A 237 -0.79 -3.20 -8.73
N TYR A 238 -1.66 -2.23 -8.46
CA TYR A 238 -2.12 -1.92 -7.10
C TYR A 238 -3.12 -2.95 -6.60
N PHE A 239 -4.06 -3.40 -7.44
CA PHE A 239 -5.01 -4.45 -7.05
C PHE A 239 -4.28 -5.73 -6.62
N LEU A 240 -3.39 -6.24 -7.47
CA LEU A 240 -2.62 -7.43 -7.16
C LEU A 240 -1.59 -7.16 -6.05
N GLY A 241 -0.99 -5.97 -6.04
CA GLY A 241 -0.04 -5.53 -5.01
C GLY A 241 -0.67 -5.54 -3.62
N THR A 242 -1.93 -5.11 -3.49
CA THR A 242 -2.67 -5.17 -2.23
C THR A 242 -2.94 -6.60 -1.76
N ILE A 243 -3.20 -7.55 -2.65
CA ILE A 243 -3.34 -8.96 -2.23
C ILE A 243 -1.97 -9.51 -1.79
N LEU A 244 -0.95 -9.29 -2.62
CA LEU A 244 0.41 -9.77 -2.37
C LEU A 244 1.02 -9.16 -1.11
N GLN A 245 0.72 -7.91 -0.76
CA GLN A 245 1.30 -7.27 0.43
C GLN A 245 0.99 -8.06 1.69
N PHE A 246 -0.23 -8.61 1.85
CA PHE A 246 -0.61 -9.39 3.02
C PHE A 246 -0.03 -10.80 2.98
N GLN A 247 0.05 -11.41 1.80
CA GLN A 247 0.72 -12.70 1.62
C GLN A 247 2.21 -12.60 1.98
N PHE A 248 2.87 -11.53 1.53
CA PHE A 248 4.24 -11.19 1.87
C PHE A 248 4.39 -10.90 3.37
N TYR A 249 3.47 -10.13 3.93
CA TYR A 249 3.47 -9.80 5.34
C TYR A 249 3.38 -11.05 6.22
N LYS A 250 2.44 -11.96 5.94
CA LYS A 250 2.33 -13.23 6.66
C LYS A 250 3.59 -14.08 6.57
N ALA A 251 4.21 -14.16 5.38
CA ALA A 251 5.46 -14.88 5.20
C ALA A 251 6.61 -14.25 6.01
N ALA A 252 6.71 -12.92 6.03
CA ALA A 252 7.70 -12.18 6.80
C ALA A 252 7.49 -12.35 8.31
N CYS A 253 6.23 -12.25 8.79
CA CYS A 253 5.88 -12.47 10.19
C CYS A 253 6.18 -13.89 10.67
N LYS A 254 5.93 -14.90 9.82
CA LYS A 254 6.31 -16.28 10.11
C LYS A 254 7.83 -16.44 10.22
N ALA A 255 8.59 -15.80 9.33
CA ALA A 255 10.06 -15.79 9.41
C ALA A 255 10.58 -14.99 10.62
N ALA A 256 9.82 -13.98 11.08
CA ALA A 256 10.10 -13.25 12.31
C ALA A 256 9.70 -14.00 13.59
N GLN A 257 9.18 -15.23 13.49
CA GLN A 257 8.73 -16.05 14.61
C GLN A 257 7.68 -15.33 15.47
N HIS A 258 6.77 -14.61 14.80
CA HIS A 258 5.69 -13.88 15.46
C HIS A 258 4.48 -14.77 15.68
N ASP A 259 4.06 -14.93 16.94
CA ASP A 259 2.96 -15.80 17.36
C ASP A 259 1.65 -15.07 17.69
N ARG A 260 1.60 -13.73 17.57
CA ARG A 260 0.40 -12.93 17.87
C ARG A 260 -0.47 -12.75 16.61
N PRO A 261 -1.71 -12.22 16.70
CA PRO A 261 -2.52 -11.94 15.51
C PRO A 261 -1.75 -11.17 14.44
N LEU A 262 -2.03 -11.46 13.16
CA LEU A 262 -1.23 -10.96 12.04
C LEU A 262 -1.16 -9.42 12.01
N HIS A 263 -2.25 -8.72 12.33
CA HIS A 263 -2.29 -7.26 12.40
C HIS A 263 -1.44 -6.64 13.54
N LYS A 264 -0.91 -7.46 14.46
CA LYS A 264 0.01 -7.05 15.53
C LYS A 264 1.46 -7.42 15.25
N CYS A 265 1.74 -8.01 14.10
CA CYS A 265 3.10 -8.34 13.72
C CYS A 265 3.96 -7.08 13.60
N ASP A 266 5.23 -7.20 13.98
CA ASP A 266 6.29 -6.24 13.64
C ASP A 266 7.52 -7.07 13.24
N ILE A 267 7.96 -6.93 11.99
CA ILE A 267 9.11 -7.67 11.47
C ILE A 267 10.45 -7.02 11.80
N SER A 268 10.46 -5.84 12.44
CA SER A 268 11.68 -5.10 12.80
C SER A 268 12.68 -5.98 13.55
N GLY A 269 13.95 -5.92 13.13
CA GLY A 269 15.04 -6.70 13.72
C GLY A 269 15.09 -8.17 13.29
N SER A 270 14.17 -8.65 12.44
CA SER A 270 14.20 -10.03 11.96
C SER A 270 15.19 -10.21 10.80
N ALA A 271 16.39 -10.70 11.12
CA ALA A 271 17.38 -11.09 10.12
C ALA A 271 16.88 -12.22 9.21
N GLU A 272 16.06 -13.16 9.71
CA GLU A 272 15.50 -14.23 8.88
C GLU A 272 14.51 -13.69 7.84
N ALA A 273 13.57 -12.82 8.25
CA ALA A 273 12.61 -12.21 7.35
C ALA A 273 13.33 -11.37 6.27
N GLY A 274 14.31 -10.57 6.67
CA GLY A 274 15.08 -9.76 5.73
C GLY A 274 15.99 -10.57 4.81
N ASN A 275 16.57 -11.69 5.27
CA ASN A 275 17.31 -12.62 4.41
C ASN A 275 16.42 -13.21 3.30
N LYS A 276 15.19 -13.63 3.65
CA LYS A 276 14.22 -14.12 2.66
C LYS A 276 13.80 -13.02 1.68
N LEU A 277 13.49 -11.83 2.21
CA LEU A 277 13.09 -10.67 1.42
C LEU A 277 14.18 -10.30 0.42
N ARG A 278 15.41 -10.10 0.88
CA ARG A 278 16.58 -9.81 0.05
C ARG A 278 16.81 -10.86 -1.03
N SER A 279 16.72 -12.15 -0.68
CA SER A 279 16.97 -13.23 -1.63
C SER A 279 15.97 -13.23 -2.79
N MET A 280 14.69 -12.92 -2.50
CA MET A 280 13.68 -12.72 -3.54
C MET A 280 13.93 -11.43 -4.33
N MET A 281 14.24 -10.33 -3.64
CA MET A 281 14.41 -9.01 -4.26
C MET A 281 15.58 -8.98 -5.26
N LYS A 282 16.68 -9.68 -4.95
CA LYS A 282 17.84 -9.80 -5.86
C LYS A 282 17.54 -10.42 -7.22
N LEU A 283 16.44 -11.16 -7.35
CA LEU A 283 16.05 -11.74 -8.64
C LEU A 283 15.66 -10.67 -9.66
N GLY A 284 15.16 -9.50 -9.23
CA GLY A 284 14.50 -8.56 -10.14
C GLY A 284 13.43 -9.27 -10.97
N SER A 285 13.46 -9.07 -12.29
CA SER A 285 12.61 -9.75 -13.27
C SER A 285 13.34 -10.86 -14.04
N SER A 286 14.53 -11.29 -13.57
CA SER A 286 15.33 -12.34 -14.23
C SER A 286 14.72 -13.75 -14.16
N GLN A 287 13.69 -13.94 -13.32
CA GLN A 287 12.98 -15.19 -13.14
C GLN A 287 11.48 -14.95 -13.24
N HIS A 288 10.73 -15.98 -13.65
CA HIS A 288 9.27 -15.91 -13.65
C HIS A 288 8.76 -15.59 -12.24
N TRP A 289 7.83 -14.64 -12.11
CA TRP A 289 7.37 -14.11 -10.80
C TRP A 289 6.90 -15.18 -9.81
N ARG A 290 6.35 -16.30 -10.28
CA ARG A 290 5.96 -17.45 -9.44
C ARG A 290 7.14 -18.10 -8.71
N VAL A 291 8.34 -18.05 -9.28
CA VAL A 291 9.58 -18.53 -8.65
C VAL A 291 9.94 -17.60 -7.48
N ALA A 292 9.94 -16.29 -7.72
CA ALA A 292 10.17 -15.27 -6.69
C ALA A 292 9.12 -15.38 -5.55
N LEU A 293 7.83 -15.53 -5.91
CA LEU A 293 6.74 -15.73 -4.95
C LEU A 293 6.97 -16.94 -4.06
N LYS A 294 7.34 -18.08 -4.67
CA LYS A 294 7.60 -19.33 -3.95
C LYS A 294 8.81 -19.23 -3.05
N GLN A 295 9.86 -18.55 -3.49
CA GLN A 295 11.07 -18.35 -2.70
C GLN A 295 10.80 -17.57 -1.41
N PHE A 296 9.90 -16.59 -1.45
CA PHE A 296 9.56 -15.80 -0.28
C PHE A 296 8.45 -16.40 0.59
N THR A 297 7.38 -16.88 -0.03
CA THR A 297 6.15 -17.29 0.68
C THR A 297 6.02 -18.81 0.85
N GLY A 298 6.80 -19.59 0.12
CA GLY A 298 6.65 -21.05 0.02
C GLY A 298 5.59 -21.52 -0.99
N SER A 299 4.79 -20.61 -1.56
CA SER A 299 3.74 -20.92 -2.54
C SER A 299 3.99 -20.23 -3.88
N SER A 300 3.61 -20.85 -4.99
CA SER A 300 3.64 -20.23 -6.32
C SER A 300 2.31 -19.60 -6.73
N GLN A 301 1.32 -19.59 -5.83
CA GLN A 301 -0.03 -19.07 -6.06
C GLN A 301 -0.24 -17.78 -5.28
N VAL A 302 -0.98 -16.85 -5.88
CA VAL A 302 -1.51 -15.68 -5.20
C VAL A 302 -2.60 -16.16 -4.24
N ASP A 303 -2.53 -15.73 -2.99
CA ASP A 303 -3.44 -16.15 -1.93
C ASP A 303 -4.05 -14.94 -1.22
N ILE A 304 -5.38 -14.88 -1.16
CA ILE A 304 -6.13 -13.84 -0.46
C ILE A 304 -6.34 -14.16 1.03
N GLY A 305 -6.12 -15.40 1.45
CA GLY A 305 -6.28 -15.84 2.84
C GLY A 305 -5.58 -14.95 3.87
N PRO A 306 -4.31 -14.53 3.65
CA PRO A 306 -3.60 -13.62 4.54
C PRO A 306 -4.26 -12.24 4.71
N LEU A 307 -4.87 -11.70 3.65
CA LEU A 307 -5.63 -10.45 3.72
C LEU A 307 -6.88 -10.64 4.60
N LEU A 308 -7.62 -11.72 4.38
CA LEU A 308 -8.82 -12.04 5.17
C LEU A 308 -8.48 -12.28 6.64
N GLU A 309 -7.37 -12.97 6.92
CA GLU A 309 -6.86 -13.20 8.28
C GLU A 309 -6.49 -11.88 8.98
N TYR A 310 -5.79 -10.98 8.29
CA TYR A 310 -5.41 -9.67 8.85
C TYR A 310 -6.64 -8.89 9.34
N PHE A 311 -7.69 -8.85 8.54
CA PHE A 311 -8.91 -8.10 8.82
C PHE A 311 -10.00 -8.90 9.56
N GLN A 312 -9.77 -10.17 9.89
CA GLN A 312 -10.78 -11.03 10.51
C GLN A 312 -11.48 -10.39 11.74
N PRO A 313 -10.78 -9.73 12.69
CA PRO A 313 -11.43 -9.11 13.83
C PRO A 313 -12.37 -7.96 13.41
N LEU A 314 -11.97 -7.16 12.42
CA LEU A 314 -12.79 -6.08 11.88
C LEU A 314 -14.01 -6.62 11.13
N THR A 315 -13.83 -7.67 10.33
CA THR A 315 -14.95 -8.34 9.63
C THR A 315 -16.00 -8.81 10.62
N GLN A 316 -15.59 -9.52 11.67
CA GLN A 316 -16.52 -10.00 12.72
C GLN A 316 -17.23 -8.83 13.43
N PHE A 317 -16.52 -7.74 13.71
CA PHE A 317 -17.11 -6.54 14.28
C PHE A 317 -18.16 -5.92 13.34
N LEU A 318 -17.83 -5.75 12.05
CA LEU A 318 -18.71 -5.15 11.05
C LEU A 318 -19.95 -6.01 10.78
N GLU A 319 -19.80 -7.32 10.70
CA GLU A 319 -20.93 -8.25 10.56
C GLU A 319 -21.90 -8.13 11.74
N LYS A 320 -21.37 -8.09 12.97
CA LYS A 320 -22.19 -7.88 14.17
C LYS A 320 -22.84 -6.49 14.19
N LYS A 321 -22.13 -5.46 13.73
CA LYS A 321 -22.61 -4.07 13.74
C LYS A 321 -23.70 -3.82 12.69
N ASN A 322 -23.53 -4.37 11.49
CA ASN A 322 -24.39 -4.12 10.34
C ASN A 322 -25.58 -5.09 10.26
N GLY A 323 -25.44 -6.30 10.82
CA GLY A 323 -26.48 -7.33 10.73
C GLY A 323 -26.83 -7.63 9.28
N LYS A 324 -28.09 -7.41 8.89
CA LYS A 324 -28.58 -7.64 7.51
C LYS A 324 -28.32 -6.48 6.54
N ASN A 325 -27.80 -5.36 7.00
CA ASN A 325 -27.55 -4.18 6.17
C ASN A 325 -26.21 -4.32 5.42
N ILE A 326 -26.13 -5.29 4.52
CA ILE A 326 -24.94 -5.57 3.69
C ILE A 326 -25.36 -5.51 2.21
N GLY A 327 -24.60 -4.75 1.41
CA GLY A 327 -24.86 -4.51 -0.02
C GLY A 327 -25.30 -3.07 -0.31
N SER A 328 -25.26 -2.69 -1.58
CA SER A 328 -25.84 -1.44 -2.09
C SER A 328 -27.22 -1.71 -2.69
N ASN A 329 -28.08 -0.69 -2.71
CA ASN A 329 -29.34 -0.76 -3.45
C ASN A 329 -29.01 -0.81 -4.95
N SER A 330 -29.73 -1.60 -5.73
CA SER A 330 -29.57 -1.76 -7.19
C SER A 330 -30.00 -0.51 -8.00
N ARG A 331 -30.00 0.67 -7.38
CA ARG A 331 -30.42 1.97 -7.94
C ARG A 331 -29.31 3.01 -7.82
N CYS A 332 -28.08 2.59 -8.06
CA CYS A 332 -27.21 3.45 -8.83
C CYS A 332 -27.45 3.14 -10.33
#